data_AF-H2XWM4-F1
#
_entry.id   AF-H2XWM4-F1
#
_cell.length_a   1.000
_cell.length_b   1.000
_cell.length_c   1.000
_cell.angle_alpha   90.00
_cell.angle_beta   90.00
_cell.angle_gamma   90.00
#
_symmetry.space_group_name_H-M   'P 1'
#
loop_
_entity.id
_entity.type
_entity.pdbx_description
1 polymer ?
#
loop_
_entity_poly.entity_id
_entity_poly.type
_entity_poly.pdbx_seq_one_letter_code
_entity_poly.pdbx_strand_id
1 'polypeptide(L)'
;MQSKTSKNGGDNCRRYTLMILHCFFLVVGVVLIMLGVFLYSVPGTQSVIQVTTEATTSRQVHQVSLVTMVTGGCVVFISLLGCYGALNNNRCILMTIAVIFTVVLVVECALAAFGIMFQSQIALKVTDQMTISLSLYEGDDATDANSVAWREIQTFFKCCGVNTAEGFHNHTNINVSTSGNYTIGSAWYRNIGMLVNQSWPGSCCELDRVGEVSNPAVCYTDNENNTELHKQGCLDQVVQFLQRHLLTITLLAILLFVTQIVAIILSCQLFKNLKSSGFKPV
;
A
#
# COMPACT_ATOMS: atom_id res chain seq x y z
N MET A 1 37.56 39.53 -5.43
CA MET A 1 36.07 39.71 -5.49
C MET A 1 35.36 38.61 -6.29
N GLN A 2 35.85 38.18 -7.46
CA GLN A 2 35.25 37.10 -8.27
C GLN A 2 35.08 35.74 -7.54
N SER A 3 35.99 35.40 -6.62
CA SER A 3 35.88 34.19 -5.79
C SER A 3 34.67 34.21 -4.84
N LYS A 4 34.25 35.39 -4.36
CA LYS A 4 33.14 35.54 -3.39
C LYS A 4 31.76 35.50 -4.08
N THR A 5 31.67 36.05 -5.30
CA THR A 5 30.46 36.00 -6.13
C THR A 5 30.18 34.61 -6.70
N SER A 6 31.21 33.86 -7.11
CA SER A 6 31.06 32.46 -7.55
C SER A 6 30.62 31.52 -6.39
N LYS A 7 31.19 31.71 -5.19
CA LYS A 7 30.77 30.99 -3.97
C LYS A 7 29.30 31.24 -3.61
N ASN A 8 28.86 32.51 -3.67
CA ASN A 8 27.47 32.88 -3.39
C ASN A 8 26.48 32.32 -4.43
N GLY A 9 26.87 32.22 -5.70
CA GLY A 9 26.03 31.60 -6.75
C GLY A 9 25.83 30.10 -6.56
N GLY A 10 26.89 29.38 -6.23
CA GLY A 10 26.83 27.93 -5.96
C GLY A 10 26.00 27.57 -4.73
N ASP A 11 26.10 28.36 -3.66
CA ASP A 11 25.32 28.16 -2.43
C ASP A 11 23.83 28.39 -2.65
N ASN A 12 23.47 29.41 -3.45
CA ASN A 12 22.08 29.67 -3.81
C ASN A 12 21.50 28.58 -4.72
N CYS A 13 22.27 28.06 -5.69
CA CYS A 13 21.85 26.94 -6.53
C CYS A 13 21.48 25.71 -5.68
N ARG A 14 22.36 25.31 -4.76
CA ARG A 14 22.12 24.17 -3.84
C ARG A 14 20.88 24.35 -2.98
N ARG A 15 20.65 25.57 -2.47
CA ARG A 15 19.46 25.91 -1.69
C ARG A 15 18.18 25.76 -2.49
N TYR A 16 18.13 26.33 -3.70
CA TYR A 16 16.94 26.24 -4.54
C TYR A 16 16.67 24.80 -4.97
N THR A 17 17.71 24.02 -5.29
CA THR A 17 17.54 22.58 -5.59
C THR A 17 16.95 21.82 -4.40
N LEU A 18 17.46 22.03 -3.19
CA LEU A 18 16.93 21.39 -1.98
C LEU A 18 15.48 21.82 -1.70
N MET A 19 15.17 23.11 -1.88
CA MET A 19 13.83 23.65 -1.71
C MET A 19 12.84 23.05 -2.72
N ILE A 20 13.21 22.97 -4.00
CA ILE A 20 12.37 22.37 -5.04
C ILE A 20 12.10 20.90 -4.73
N LEU A 21 13.12 20.16 -4.29
CA LEU A 21 12.98 18.76 -3.91
C LEU A 21 11.99 18.57 -2.76
N HIS A 22 12.09 19.39 -1.70
CA HIS A 22 11.13 19.35 -0.60
C HIS A 22 9.73 19.83 -1.00
N CYS A 23 9.59 20.81 -1.88
CA CYS A 23 8.29 21.19 -2.44
C CYS A 23 7.64 20.07 -3.24
N PHE A 24 8.42 19.29 -4.00
CA PHE A 24 7.91 18.10 -4.69
C PHE A 24 7.37 17.07 -3.69
N PHE A 25 8.15 16.74 -2.65
CA PHE A 25 7.69 15.81 -1.60
C PHE A 25 6.50 16.33 -0.81
N LEU A 26 6.38 17.65 -0.62
CA LEU A 26 5.21 18.26 0.00
C LEU A 26 3.94 17.95 -0.80
N VAL A 27 3.98 18.12 -2.13
CA VAL A 27 2.85 17.79 -3.01
C VAL A 27 2.53 16.29 -2.94
N VAL A 28 3.55 15.43 -2.99
CA VAL A 28 3.36 13.98 -2.83
C VAL A 28 2.68 13.65 -1.50
N GLY A 29 3.12 14.26 -0.40
CA GLY A 29 2.52 14.07 0.92
C GLY A 29 1.06 14.50 0.99
N VAL A 30 0.70 15.63 0.38
CA VAL A 30 -0.71 16.07 0.28
C VAL A 30 -1.53 15.06 -0.52
N VAL A 31 -1.04 14.60 -1.67
CA VAL A 31 -1.73 13.59 -2.49
C VAL A 31 -1.95 12.30 -1.69
N LEU A 32 -0.95 11.85 -0.91
CA LEU A 32 -1.10 10.68 -0.04
C LEU A 32 -2.17 10.88 1.04
N ILE A 33 -2.26 12.05 1.67
CA ILE A 33 -3.32 12.35 2.64
C ILE A 33 -4.69 12.30 1.96
N MET A 34 -4.83 12.95 0.79
CA MET A 34 -6.11 12.95 0.05
C MET A 34 -6.52 11.53 -0.35
N LEU A 35 -5.57 10.70 -0.79
CA LEU A 35 -5.81 9.29 -1.07
C LEU A 35 -6.22 8.52 0.19
N GLY A 36 -5.55 8.75 1.32
CA GLY A 36 -5.91 8.14 2.61
C GLY A 36 -7.33 8.48 3.05
N VAL A 37 -7.74 9.75 2.95
CA VAL A 37 -9.10 10.22 3.26
C VAL A 37 -10.12 9.65 2.28
N PHE A 38 -9.80 9.60 0.99
CA PHE A 38 -10.65 8.98 -0.01
C PHE A 38 -10.90 7.50 0.32
N LEU A 39 -9.85 6.73 0.59
CA LEU A 39 -9.93 5.33 1.00
C LEU A 39 -10.68 5.14 2.33
N TYR A 40 -10.60 6.10 3.25
CA TYR A 40 -11.36 6.07 4.50
C TYR A 40 -12.87 6.24 4.27
N SER A 41 -13.23 7.09 3.30
CA SER A 41 -14.59 7.57 3.07
C SER A 41 -15.40 6.69 2.11
N VAL A 42 -14.81 5.63 1.54
CA VAL A 42 -15.51 4.70 0.66
C VAL A 42 -16.69 4.06 1.43
N PRO A 43 -17.95 4.20 0.95
CA PRO A 43 -19.13 3.61 1.57
C PRO A 43 -18.96 2.08 1.64
N GLY A 44 -18.94 1.56 2.86
CA GLY A 44 -18.10 0.42 3.19
C GLY A 44 -17.83 0.38 4.70
N THR A 45 -17.18 1.45 5.13
CA THR A 45 -16.59 1.55 6.45
C THR A 45 -17.45 2.26 7.50
N GLN A 46 -18.59 2.84 7.10
CA GLN A 46 -19.39 3.77 7.91
C GLN A 46 -20.56 3.10 8.66
N SER A 47 -20.86 1.81 8.43
CA SER A 47 -22.02 1.12 9.02
C SER A 47 -21.78 0.52 10.41
N VAL A 48 -20.73 0.91 11.15
CA VAL A 48 -20.44 0.37 12.50
C VAL A 48 -20.15 1.48 13.51
N ILE A 49 -21.01 2.51 13.55
CA ILE A 49 -21.17 3.33 14.76
C ILE A 49 -22.60 3.14 15.27
N GLN A 50 -23.03 1.89 15.42
CA GLN A 50 -24.11 1.55 16.35
C GLN A 50 -24.17 0.03 16.54
N VAL A 51 -23.88 -0.36 17.77
CA VAL A 51 -24.30 -1.60 18.43
C VAL A 51 -23.43 -2.85 18.22
N THR A 52 -23.11 -3.44 19.38
CA THR A 52 -22.59 -4.77 19.69
C THR A 52 -21.10 -5.07 19.54
N THR A 53 -20.59 -5.50 20.69
CA THR A 53 -19.33 -6.17 20.98
C THR A 53 -19.15 -7.40 20.10
N GLU A 54 -18.39 -7.27 19.01
CA GLU A 54 -17.56 -8.29 18.33
C GLU A 54 -17.18 -7.73 16.93
N ALA A 55 -16.22 -6.80 16.89
CA ALA A 55 -15.80 -6.15 15.64
C ALA A 55 -14.28 -6.27 15.45
N THR A 56 -13.83 -7.44 15.02
CA THR A 56 -12.42 -7.69 14.62
C THR A 56 -12.17 -7.43 13.13
N THR A 57 -13.23 -7.28 12.33
CA THR A 57 -13.15 -7.28 10.85
C THR A 57 -13.03 -5.88 10.22
N SER A 58 -13.46 -4.81 10.90
CA SER A 58 -13.34 -3.42 10.44
C SER A 58 -11.93 -2.81 10.53
N ARG A 59 -10.95 -3.55 11.08
CA ARG A 59 -9.61 -3.00 11.37
C ARG A 59 -8.68 -2.93 10.15
N GLN A 60 -8.80 -3.79 9.14
CA GLN A 60 -7.71 -3.97 8.16
C GLN A 60 -7.69 -2.95 6.99
N VAL A 61 -8.82 -2.61 6.37
CA VAL A 61 -8.86 -1.52 5.35
C VAL A 61 -8.71 -0.15 6.02
N HIS A 62 -9.23 0.01 7.24
CA HIS A 62 -8.92 1.16 8.07
C HIS A 62 -7.42 1.26 8.37
N GLN A 63 -6.72 0.14 8.60
CA GLN A 63 -5.27 0.17 8.78
C GLN A 63 -4.55 0.69 7.54
N VAL A 64 -4.90 0.25 6.33
CA VAL A 64 -4.25 0.74 5.10
C VAL A 64 -4.50 2.25 4.92
N SER A 65 -5.75 2.69 5.02
CA SER A 65 -6.11 4.12 4.90
C SER A 65 -5.42 4.99 5.95
N LEU A 66 -5.42 4.57 7.22
CA LEU A 66 -4.77 5.28 8.31
C LEU A 66 -3.24 5.34 8.13
N VAL A 67 -2.61 4.23 7.72
CA VAL A 67 -1.17 4.18 7.44
C VAL A 67 -0.82 5.13 6.29
N THR A 68 -1.60 5.15 5.20
CA THR A 68 -1.39 6.08 4.09
C THR A 68 -1.52 7.54 4.53
N MET A 69 -2.54 7.86 5.32
CA MET A 69 -2.76 9.23 5.84
C MET A 69 -1.63 9.68 6.78
N VAL A 70 -1.22 8.82 7.72
CA VAL A 70 -0.12 9.11 8.66
C VAL A 70 1.20 9.27 7.90
N THR A 71 1.48 8.40 6.93
CA THR A 71 2.68 8.49 6.09
C THR A 71 2.70 9.81 5.32
N GLY A 72 1.57 10.18 4.70
CA GLY A 72 1.42 11.46 4.01
C GLY A 72 1.64 12.66 4.94
N GLY A 73 1.08 12.62 6.15
CA GLY A 73 1.28 13.64 7.18
C GLY A 73 2.74 13.80 7.59
N CYS A 74 3.45 12.69 7.82
CA CYS A 74 4.89 12.69 8.12
C CYS A 74 5.70 13.31 6.97
N VAL A 75 5.38 12.94 5.72
CA VAL A 75 6.06 13.48 4.53
C VAL A 75 5.82 14.99 4.41
N VAL A 76 4.59 15.47 4.61
CA VAL A 76 4.26 16.91 4.61
C VAL A 76 5.07 17.64 5.69
N PHE A 77 5.06 17.13 6.92
CA PHE A 77 5.76 17.76 8.04
C PHE A 77 7.27 17.86 7.80
N ILE A 78 7.92 16.77 7.39
CA ILE A 78 9.36 16.76 7.07
C ILE A 78 9.66 17.71 5.90
N SER A 79 8.80 17.75 4.88
CA SER A 79 8.98 18.63 3.73
C SER A 79 8.86 20.12 4.07
N LEU A 80 7.91 20.48 4.95
CA LEU A 80 7.78 21.86 5.45
C LEU A 80 9.01 22.29 6.25
N LEU A 81 9.52 21.43 7.13
CA LEU A 81 10.78 21.69 7.84
C LEU A 81 11.96 21.83 6.87
N GLY A 82 11.99 21.06 5.79
CA GLY A 82 13.00 21.15 4.73
C GLY A 82 12.99 22.49 4.01
N CYS A 83 11.81 22.93 3.57
CA CYS A 83 11.64 24.24 2.96
C CYS A 83 12.01 25.37 3.94
N TYR A 84 11.53 25.29 5.19
CA TYR A 84 11.84 26.28 6.21
C TYR A 84 13.34 26.34 6.54
N GLY A 85 14.01 25.18 6.65
CA GLY A 85 15.45 25.09 6.88
C GLY A 85 16.27 25.68 5.74
N ALA A 86 15.86 25.44 4.49
CA ALA A 86 16.51 25.97 3.30
C ALA A 86 16.37 27.50 3.19
N LEU A 87 15.16 28.04 3.45
CA LEU A 87 14.88 29.47 3.38
C LEU A 87 15.60 30.27 4.48
N ASN A 88 15.52 29.80 5.72
CA ASN A 88 16.03 30.53 6.88
C ASN A 88 17.50 30.26 7.20
N ASN A 89 18.19 29.46 6.38
CA ASN A 89 19.58 29.07 6.62
C ASN A 89 19.82 28.47 8.02
N ASN A 90 18.82 27.77 8.55
CA ASN A 90 18.89 27.19 9.88
C ASN A 90 19.65 25.86 9.83
N ARG A 91 20.90 25.89 10.32
CA ARG A 91 21.81 24.74 10.31
C ARG A 91 21.29 23.56 11.11
N CYS A 92 20.61 23.81 12.23
CA CYS A 92 20.10 22.74 13.08
C CYS A 92 19.02 21.96 12.35
N ILE A 93 18.06 22.66 11.74
CA ILE A 93 16.96 22.02 10.99
C ILE A 93 17.49 21.22 9.81
N LEU A 94 18.43 21.80 9.05
CA LEU A 94 19.04 21.12 7.91
C LEU A 94 19.80 19.86 8.31
N MET A 95 20.49 19.88 9.45
CA MET A 95 21.19 18.71 9.97
C MET A 95 20.20 17.65 10.49
N THR A 96 19.14 18.04 11.19
CA THR A 96 18.09 17.11 11.64
C THR A 96 17.47 16.36 10.47
N ILE A 97 17.18 17.06 9.36
CA ILE A 97 16.62 16.42 8.16
C ILE A 97 17.62 15.47 7.50
N ALA A 98 18.90 15.84 7.43
CA ALA A 98 19.94 14.95 6.93
C ALA A 98 20.06 13.67 7.77
N VAL A 99 19.94 13.78 9.11
CA VAL A 99 19.92 12.61 10.02
C VAL A 99 18.69 11.75 9.77
N ILE A 100 17.50 12.35 9.67
CA ILE A 100 16.25 11.62 9.38
C ILE A 100 16.37 10.85 8.07
N PHE A 101 16.81 11.48 6.98
CA PHE A 101 16.99 10.80 5.69
C PHE A 101 18.06 9.71 5.75
N THR A 102 19.11 9.88 6.55
CA THR A 102 20.09 8.81 6.77
C THR A 102 19.46 7.61 7.47
N VAL A 103 18.64 7.83 8.50
CA VAL A 103 17.91 6.75 9.19
C VAL A 103 16.95 6.05 8.23
N VAL A 104 16.19 6.80 7.42
CA VAL A 104 15.28 6.23 6.41
C VAL A 104 16.06 5.38 5.40
N LEU A 105 17.20 5.87 4.89
CA LEU A 105 18.06 5.13 3.96
C LEU A 105 18.53 3.79 4.55
N VAL A 106 18.91 3.77 5.84
CA VAL A 106 19.32 2.53 6.53
C VAL A 106 18.16 1.57 6.67
N VAL A 107 16.97 2.05 7.02
CA VAL A 107 15.76 1.23 7.11
C VAL A 107 15.38 0.67 5.73
N GLU A 108 15.43 1.46 4.66
CA GLU A 108 15.16 1.00 3.30
C GLU A 108 16.12 -0.11 2.87
N CYS A 109 17.43 0.06 3.12
CA CYS A 109 18.42 -0.99 2.87
C CYS A 109 18.12 -2.28 3.66
N ALA A 110 17.74 -2.15 4.93
CA ALA A 110 17.39 -3.29 5.77
C ALA A 110 16.13 -4.00 5.28
N LEU A 111 15.09 -3.26 4.88
CA LEU A 111 13.86 -3.81 4.32
C LEU A 111 14.12 -4.52 2.98
N ALA A 112 14.94 -3.93 2.10
CA ALA A 112 15.32 -4.56 0.84
C ALA A 112 16.09 -5.87 1.07
N ALA A 113 17.06 -5.88 1.99
CA ALA A 113 17.81 -7.09 2.34
C ALA A 113 16.89 -8.16 2.95
N PHE A 114 16.00 -7.78 3.88
CA PHE A 114 15.04 -8.70 4.49
C PHE A 114 14.08 -9.30 3.45
N GLY A 115 13.56 -8.49 2.54
CA GLY A 115 12.67 -8.94 1.46
C GLY A 115 13.32 -10.00 0.58
N ILE A 116 14.61 -9.84 0.25
CA ILE A 116 15.35 -10.80 -0.57
C ILE A 116 15.66 -12.08 0.23
N MET A 117 16.14 -11.93 1.48
CA MET A 117 16.56 -13.07 2.31
C MET A 117 15.39 -13.98 2.70
N PHE A 118 14.20 -13.41 2.96
CA PHE A 118 13.05 -14.13 3.49
C PHE A 118 11.89 -14.24 2.50
N GLN A 119 12.16 -14.09 1.19
CA GLN A 119 11.13 -14.09 0.15
C GLN A 119 10.17 -15.30 0.22
N SER A 120 10.68 -16.50 0.53
CA SER A 120 9.87 -17.72 0.65
C SER A 120 8.94 -17.68 1.86
N GLN A 121 9.42 -17.19 3.00
CA GLN A 121 8.64 -17.05 4.22
C GLN A 121 7.60 -15.95 4.10
N ILE A 122 7.95 -14.86 3.42
CA ILE A 122 7.03 -13.77 3.09
C ILE A 122 5.91 -14.31 2.20
N ALA A 123 6.24 -15.09 1.16
CA ALA A 123 5.24 -15.70 0.29
C ALA A 123 4.25 -16.58 1.08
N LEU A 124 4.74 -17.48 1.94
CA LEU A 124 3.88 -18.33 2.77
C LEU A 124 2.98 -17.50 3.70
N LYS A 125 3.54 -16.50 4.39
CA LYS A 125 2.78 -15.65 5.31
C LYS A 125 1.73 -14.79 4.59
N VAL A 126 2.03 -14.34 3.37
CA VAL A 126 1.06 -13.63 2.52
C VAL A 126 -0.07 -14.58 2.13
N THR A 127 0.23 -15.82 1.73
CA THR A 127 -0.79 -16.84 1.43
C THR A 127 -1.68 -17.12 2.63
N ASP A 128 -1.11 -17.31 3.82
CA ASP A 128 -1.87 -17.55 5.05
C ASP A 128 -2.78 -16.36 5.38
N GLN A 129 -2.25 -15.14 5.29
CA GLN A 129 -3.02 -13.93 5.59
C GLN A 129 -4.14 -13.69 4.56
N MET A 130 -3.90 -13.97 3.28
CA MET A 130 -4.93 -13.94 2.24
C MET A 130 -6.01 -15.00 2.52
N THR A 131 -5.63 -16.22 2.87
CA THR A 131 -6.56 -17.30 3.25
C THR A 131 -7.45 -16.87 4.42
N ILE A 132 -6.85 -16.35 5.50
CA ILE A 132 -7.59 -15.84 6.66
C ILE A 132 -8.52 -14.69 6.26
N SER A 133 -8.05 -13.72 5.49
CA SER A 133 -8.87 -12.59 5.03
C SER A 133 -10.05 -13.05 4.17
N LEU A 134 -9.85 -14.03 3.27
CA LEU A 134 -10.91 -14.59 2.43
C LEU A 134 -11.94 -15.37 3.27
N SER A 135 -11.51 -16.00 4.37
CA SER A 135 -12.45 -16.68 5.28
C SER A 135 -13.46 -15.73 5.94
N LEU A 136 -13.15 -14.42 5.97
CA LEU A 136 -13.95 -13.33 6.51
C LEU A 136 -14.71 -12.52 5.43
N TYR A 137 -14.56 -12.88 4.14
CA TYR A 137 -15.28 -12.24 3.04
C TYR A 137 -16.78 -12.56 3.13
N GLU A 138 -17.64 -11.54 3.26
CA GLU A 138 -19.09 -11.66 3.44
C GLU A 138 -19.91 -11.45 2.16
N GLY A 139 -19.31 -10.98 1.07
CA GLY A 139 -19.97 -10.85 -0.24
C GLY A 139 -19.70 -9.52 -0.94
N ASP A 140 -20.12 -9.41 -2.20
CA ASP A 140 -19.86 -8.21 -3.01
C ASP A 140 -20.62 -6.98 -2.53
N ASP A 141 -21.79 -7.17 -1.93
CA ASP A 141 -22.59 -6.08 -1.37
C ASP A 141 -22.16 -5.71 0.05
N ALA A 142 -21.30 -6.53 0.67
CA ALA A 142 -20.83 -6.29 2.02
C ALA A 142 -19.83 -5.12 2.06
N THR A 143 -19.98 -4.32 3.09
CA THR A 143 -19.29 -3.05 3.23
C THR A 143 -17.97 -3.20 4.01
N ASP A 144 -17.76 -4.34 4.68
CA ASP A 144 -16.57 -4.56 5.49
C ASP A 144 -15.26 -4.57 4.69
N ALA A 145 -14.17 -4.34 5.41
CA ALA A 145 -12.83 -4.22 4.87
C ALA A 145 -12.39 -5.41 3.98
N ASN A 146 -12.66 -6.64 4.41
CA ASN A 146 -12.25 -7.81 3.64
C ASN A 146 -13.12 -7.95 2.40
N SER A 147 -14.43 -7.74 2.51
CA SER A 147 -15.35 -7.81 1.38
C SER A 147 -15.03 -6.81 0.28
N VAL A 148 -14.81 -5.54 0.65
CA VAL A 148 -14.38 -4.52 -0.30
C VAL A 148 -13.04 -4.89 -0.94
N ALA A 149 -12.03 -5.27 -0.13
CA ALA A 149 -10.71 -5.61 -0.66
C ALA A 149 -10.74 -6.82 -1.62
N TRP A 150 -11.46 -7.88 -1.27
CA TRP A 150 -11.58 -9.08 -2.09
C TRP A 150 -12.40 -8.84 -3.36
N ARG A 151 -13.49 -8.08 -3.28
CA ARG A 151 -14.25 -7.66 -4.47
C ARG A 151 -13.35 -6.93 -5.46
N GLU A 152 -12.62 -5.91 -4.99
CA GLU A 152 -11.69 -5.17 -5.85
C GLU A 152 -10.56 -6.04 -6.40
N ILE A 153 -9.94 -6.89 -5.57
CA ILE A 153 -8.87 -7.79 -6.03
C ILE A 153 -9.39 -8.76 -7.10
N GLN A 154 -10.54 -9.41 -6.87
CA GLN A 154 -11.11 -10.40 -7.78
C GLN A 154 -11.53 -9.77 -9.11
N THR A 155 -12.20 -8.60 -9.07
CA THR A 155 -12.61 -7.89 -10.27
C THR A 155 -11.43 -7.26 -11.03
N PHE A 156 -10.48 -6.65 -10.33
CA PHE A 156 -9.33 -5.98 -10.97
C PHE A 156 -8.34 -6.98 -11.59
N PHE A 157 -8.01 -8.04 -10.86
CA PHE A 157 -7.06 -9.05 -11.33
C PHE A 157 -7.73 -10.20 -12.10
N LYS A 158 -9.06 -10.18 -12.25
CA LYS A 158 -9.84 -11.24 -12.91
C LYS A 158 -9.47 -12.62 -12.38
N CYS A 159 -9.60 -12.78 -11.07
CA CYS A 159 -9.19 -13.97 -10.32
C CYS A 159 -10.26 -14.38 -9.31
N CYS A 160 -10.20 -15.60 -8.80
CA CYS A 160 -11.07 -16.06 -7.73
C CYS A 160 -10.30 -16.94 -6.74
N GLY A 161 -10.60 -16.77 -5.44
CA GLY A 161 -9.90 -17.45 -4.35
C GLY A 161 -8.41 -17.05 -4.23
N VAL A 162 -7.71 -17.66 -3.26
CA VAL A 162 -6.28 -17.35 -3.01
C VAL A 162 -5.39 -18.00 -4.08
N ASN A 163 -5.39 -19.34 -4.12
CA ASN A 163 -4.51 -20.12 -5.01
C ASN A 163 -5.25 -20.60 -6.26
N THR A 164 -6.53 -20.91 -6.13
CA THR A 164 -7.44 -21.32 -7.20
C THR A 164 -8.86 -20.88 -6.85
N ALA A 165 -9.75 -20.86 -7.84
CA ALA A 165 -11.17 -20.67 -7.61
C ALA A 165 -11.70 -21.72 -6.60
N GLU A 166 -11.38 -23.00 -6.75
CA GLU A 166 -11.80 -24.06 -5.81
C GLU A 166 -11.44 -23.76 -4.34
N GLY A 167 -10.30 -23.09 -4.10
CA GLY A 167 -9.88 -22.64 -2.77
C GLY A 167 -10.80 -21.60 -2.13
N PHE A 168 -11.73 -21.01 -2.88
CA PHE A 168 -12.80 -20.15 -2.36
C PHE A 168 -13.80 -20.93 -1.49
N HIS A 169 -14.10 -22.17 -1.87
CA HIS A 169 -15.02 -23.05 -1.16
C HIS A 169 -14.36 -23.84 -0.04
N ASN A 170 -13.06 -24.12 -0.19
CA ASN A 170 -12.34 -25.04 0.67
C ASN A 170 -11.01 -24.45 1.13
N HIS A 171 -10.94 -24.04 2.39
CA HIS A 171 -9.67 -23.70 3.03
C HIS A 171 -9.17 -24.95 3.74
N THR A 172 -8.32 -25.73 3.07
CA THR A 172 -7.48 -26.71 3.76
C THR A 172 -6.26 -25.95 4.29
N ASN A 173 -6.08 -25.96 5.62
CA ASN A 173 -4.92 -25.44 6.41
C ASN A 173 -5.24 -24.34 7.45
N ILE A 174 -6.40 -24.37 8.10
CA ILE A 174 -6.47 -23.77 9.45
C ILE A 174 -6.35 -24.90 10.47
N ASN A 175 -5.22 -24.95 11.16
CA ASN A 175 -4.95 -25.86 12.28
C ASN A 175 -5.76 -25.38 13.51
N VAL A 176 -7.08 -25.24 13.39
CA VAL A 176 -7.93 -25.00 14.56
C VAL A 176 -7.97 -26.31 15.33
N SER A 177 -7.41 -26.28 16.55
CA SER A 177 -7.23 -27.46 17.42
C SER A 177 -8.54 -27.98 18.03
N THR A 178 -9.57 -28.21 17.22
CA THR A 178 -10.83 -28.83 17.64
C THR A 178 -11.20 -29.92 16.65
N SER A 179 -11.47 -31.11 17.18
CA SER A 179 -11.68 -32.38 16.50
C SER A 179 -12.71 -32.34 15.35
N GLY A 180 -12.23 -32.19 14.11
CA GLY A 180 -13.00 -32.43 12.89
C GLY A 180 -12.30 -31.86 11.64
N ASN A 181 -12.32 -32.59 10.52
CA ASN A 181 -11.93 -32.04 9.21
C ASN A 181 -13.03 -31.06 8.76
N TYR A 182 -12.93 -29.78 9.15
CA TYR A 182 -13.83 -28.75 8.65
C TYR A 182 -13.10 -27.89 7.62
N THR A 183 -13.58 -27.92 6.38
CA THR A 183 -13.15 -27.04 5.29
C THR A 183 -13.92 -25.73 5.43
N ILE A 184 -13.29 -24.68 5.95
CA ILE A 184 -13.94 -23.38 6.12
C ILE A 184 -13.85 -22.64 4.79
N GLY A 185 -14.86 -22.68 3.91
CA GLY A 185 -14.92 -21.80 2.71
C GLY A 185 -14.92 -20.31 3.05
N SER A 186 -15.02 -19.39 2.10
CA SER A 186 -15.30 -17.97 2.43
C SER A 186 -16.57 -17.83 3.28
N ALA A 187 -16.69 -16.79 4.12
CA ALA A 187 -17.90 -16.60 4.94
C ALA A 187 -19.15 -16.43 4.05
N TRP A 188 -19.00 -15.75 2.92
CA TRP A 188 -20.03 -15.60 1.91
C TRP A 188 -20.56 -16.95 1.41
N TYR A 189 -19.67 -17.90 1.06
CA TYR A 189 -20.13 -19.20 0.56
C TYR A 189 -20.93 -19.97 1.63
N ARG A 190 -20.44 -19.96 2.88
CA ARG A 190 -21.08 -20.67 4.00
C ARG A 190 -22.43 -20.06 4.39
N ASN A 191 -22.56 -18.73 4.32
CA ASN A 191 -23.71 -18.02 4.86
C ASN A 191 -24.75 -17.65 3.79
N ILE A 192 -24.32 -17.33 2.56
CA ILE A 192 -25.18 -16.78 1.50
C ILE A 192 -25.19 -17.71 0.29
N GLY A 193 -24.02 -18.10 -0.23
CA GLY A 193 -23.92 -18.89 -1.46
C GLY A 193 -24.77 -20.17 -1.44
N MET A 194 -24.74 -20.91 -0.32
CA MET A 194 -25.59 -22.10 -0.14
C MET A 194 -27.10 -21.78 -0.10
N LEU A 195 -27.50 -20.62 0.44
CA LEU A 195 -28.92 -20.24 0.54
C LEU A 195 -29.51 -19.84 -0.82
N VAL A 196 -28.71 -19.19 -1.67
CA VAL A 196 -29.14 -18.73 -3.00
C VAL A 196 -28.78 -19.70 -4.13
N ASN A 197 -28.26 -20.89 -3.79
CA ASN A 197 -27.76 -21.88 -4.75
C ASN A 197 -26.74 -21.29 -5.74
N GLN A 198 -25.84 -20.45 -5.22
CA GLN A 198 -24.81 -19.73 -5.96
C GLN A 198 -23.43 -20.16 -5.46
N SER A 199 -22.59 -20.65 -6.36
CA SER A 199 -21.26 -21.15 -5.99
C SER A 199 -20.25 -20.00 -5.86
N TRP A 200 -20.38 -18.95 -6.67
CA TRP A 200 -19.38 -17.90 -6.79
C TRP A 200 -19.99 -16.51 -6.63
N PRO A 201 -19.34 -15.56 -5.93
CA PRO A 201 -19.79 -14.16 -5.92
C PRO A 201 -19.61 -13.54 -7.31
N GLY A 202 -20.30 -12.42 -7.56
CA GLY A 202 -20.24 -11.73 -8.85
C GLY A 202 -18.85 -11.20 -9.20
N SER A 203 -18.05 -10.82 -8.20
CA SER A 203 -16.65 -10.41 -8.37
C SER A 203 -15.74 -11.47 -8.97
N CYS A 204 -16.09 -12.76 -8.81
CA CYS A 204 -15.37 -13.89 -9.42
C CYS A 204 -15.80 -14.17 -10.88
N CYS A 205 -16.80 -13.44 -11.38
CA CYS A 205 -17.36 -13.62 -12.71
C CYS A 205 -16.93 -12.53 -13.68
N GLU A 206 -16.94 -12.84 -14.98
CA GLU A 206 -16.80 -11.83 -16.02
C GLU A 206 -17.97 -10.83 -15.97
N LEU A 207 -17.62 -9.55 -15.89
CA LEU A 207 -18.56 -8.44 -15.84
C LEU A 207 -18.78 -7.86 -17.24
N ASP A 208 -20.00 -7.39 -17.49
CA ASP A 208 -20.38 -6.69 -18.71
C ASP A 208 -19.90 -5.22 -18.70
N ARG A 209 -20.34 -4.43 -19.70
CA ARG A 209 -19.95 -3.02 -19.83
C ARG A 209 -20.59 -2.10 -18.80
N VAL A 210 -21.63 -2.57 -18.10
CA VAL A 210 -22.36 -1.85 -17.07
C VAL A 210 -21.87 -2.24 -15.67
N GLY A 211 -21.01 -3.27 -15.58
CA GLY A 211 -20.44 -3.77 -14.33
C GLY A 211 -21.32 -4.84 -13.67
N GLU A 212 -22.26 -5.44 -14.40
CA GLU A 212 -23.06 -6.57 -13.94
C GLU A 212 -22.48 -7.89 -14.45
N VAL A 213 -22.80 -9.01 -13.80
CA VAL A 213 -22.35 -10.34 -14.25
C VAL A 213 -22.93 -10.63 -15.63
N SER A 214 -22.04 -10.84 -16.62
CA SER A 214 -22.39 -11.02 -18.03
C SER A 214 -23.35 -12.19 -18.27
N ASN A 215 -23.08 -13.34 -17.64
CA ASN A 215 -23.93 -14.52 -17.74
C ASN A 215 -24.08 -15.21 -16.37
N PRO A 216 -25.02 -14.74 -15.54
CA PRO A 216 -25.22 -15.23 -14.17
C PRO A 216 -25.59 -16.71 -14.13
N ALA A 217 -26.38 -17.19 -15.09
CA ALA A 217 -26.85 -18.57 -15.15
C ALA A 217 -25.70 -19.58 -15.36
N VAL A 218 -24.62 -19.15 -16.01
CA VAL A 218 -23.41 -19.97 -16.18
C VAL A 218 -22.45 -19.76 -15.02
N CYS A 219 -22.13 -18.50 -14.69
CA CYS A 219 -21.07 -18.23 -13.73
C CYS A 219 -21.39 -18.78 -12.33
N TYR A 220 -22.64 -18.70 -11.88
CA TYR A 220 -23.03 -19.09 -10.52
C TYR A 220 -23.08 -20.60 -10.27
N THR A 221 -22.91 -21.39 -11.32
CA THR A 221 -22.90 -22.86 -11.24
C THR A 221 -21.49 -23.40 -11.07
N ASP A 222 -21.36 -24.44 -10.26
CA ASP A 222 -20.12 -25.22 -10.15
C ASP A 222 -20.08 -26.23 -11.30
N ASN A 223 -19.48 -25.81 -12.41
CA ASN A 223 -19.34 -26.60 -13.63
C ASN A 223 -17.90 -26.47 -14.14
N GLU A 224 -17.25 -27.60 -14.46
CA GLU A 224 -15.89 -27.63 -15.02
C GLU A 224 -15.75 -26.77 -16.29
N ASN A 225 -16.83 -26.67 -17.08
CA ASN A 225 -16.90 -25.89 -18.31
C ASN A 225 -17.36 -24.43 -18.11
N ASN A 226 -17.35 -23.91 -16.87
CA ASN A 226 -17.69 -22.53 -16.60
C ASN A 226 -16.64 -21.59 -17.23
N THR A 227 -17.01 -20.93 -18.34
CA THR A 227 -16.16 -19.99 -19.09
C THR A 227 -16.18 -18.58 -18.51
N GLU A 228 -17.19 -18.28 -17.69
CA GLU A 228 -17.43 -16.96 -17.12
C GLU A 228 -16.74 -16.78 -15.76
N LEU A 229 -16.33 -17.88 -15.12
CA LEU A 229 -15.60 -17.89 -13.86
C LEU A 229 -14.11 -17.62 -14.07
N HIS A 230 -13.56 -16.72 -13.26
CA HIS A 230 -12.13 -16.52 -13.13
C HIS A 230 -11.47 -17.70 -12.40
N LYS A 231 -10.85 -18.62 -13.15
CA LYS A 231 -10.29 -19.86 -12.60
C LYS A 231 -8.96 -19.66 -11.86
N GLN A 232 -8.23 -18.59 -12.16
CA GLN A 232 -6.91 -18.30 -11.60
C GLN A 232 -7.03 -17.80 -10.15
N GLY A 233 -6.09 -18.22 -9.30
CA GLY A 233 -5.96 -17.68 -7.94
C GLY A 233 -5.45 -16.24 -7.93
N CYS A 234 -5.98 -15.43 -7.01
CA CYS A 234 -5.60 -14.03 -6.90
C CYS A 234 -4.16 -13.82 -6.42
N LEU A 235 -3.60 -14.72 -5.62
CA LEU A 235 -2.20 -14.61 -5.20
C LEU A 235 -1.26 -14.67 -6.40
N ASP A 236 -1.48 -15.63 -7.30
CA ASP A 236 -0.66 -15.80 -8.49
C ASP A 236 -0.81 -14.61 -9.44
N GLN A 237 -2.02 -14.09 -9.65
CA GLN A 237 -2.24 -12.89 -10.47
C GLN A 237 -1.54 -11.65 -9.89
N VAL A 238 -1.60 -11.45 -8.57
CA VAL A 238 -0.88 -10.34 -7.90
C VAL A 238 0.64 -10.51 -8.07
N VAL A 239 1.17 -11.72 -7.90
CA VAL A 239 2.60 -12.01 -8.10
C VAL A 239 3.01 -11.76 -9.55
N GLN A 240 2.21 -12.22 -10.52
CA GLN A 240 2.47 -11.99 -11.95
C GLN A 240 2.42 -10.51 -12.30
N PHE A 241 1.48 -9.75 -11.73
CA PHE A 241 1.41 -8.30 -11.89
C PHE A 241 2.68 -7.62 -11.36
N LEU A 242 3.12 -7.99 -10.15
CA LEU A 242 4.36 -7.48 -9.57
C LEU A 242 5.58 -7.84 -10.42
N GLN A 243 5.66 -9.07 -10.95
CA GLN A 243 6.73 -9.50 -11.84
C GLN A 243 6.74 -8.70 -13.16
N ARG A 244 5.56 -8.46 -13.75
CA ARG A 244 5.41 -7.65 -14.97
C ARG A 244 5.85 -6.20 -14.75
N HIS A 245 5.55 -5.64 -13.58
CA HIS A 245 5.89 -4.26 -13.23
C HIS A 245 7.19 -4.13 -12.40
N LEU A 246 7.96 -5.22 -12.27
CA LEU A 246 9.15 -5.27 -11.42
C LEU A 246 10.20 -4.24 -11.86
N LEU A 247 10.36 -4.03 -13.17
CA LEU A 247 11.23 -2.98 -13.71
C LEU A 247 10.78 -1.60 -13.26
N THR A 248 9.48 -1.28 -13.38
CA THR A 248 8.95 0.03 -12.97
C THR A 248 9.11 0.25 -11.46
N ILE A 249 8.78 -0.75 -10.64
CA ILE A 249 8.91 -0.67 -9.18
C ILE A 249 10.38 -0.47 -8.79
N THR A 250 11.30 -1.22 -9.41
CA THR A 250 12.74 -1.10 -9.15
C THR A 250 13.27 0.27 -9.56
N LEU A 251 12.84 0.82 -10.70
CA LEU A 251 13.24 2.15 -11.14
C LEU A 251 12.75 3.25 -10.19
N LEU A 252 11.52 3.15 -9.68
CA LEU A 252 11.01 4.08 -8.67
C LEU A 252 11.77 3.98 -7.34
N ALA A 253 12.12 2.77 -6.91
CA ALA A 253 12.91 2.55 -5.71
C ALA A 253 14.33 3.14 -5.85
N ILE A 254 14.99 2.94 -7.00
CA ILE A 254 16.31 3.54 -7.27
C ILE A 254 16.21 5.07 -7.30
N LEU A 255 15.16 5.63 -7.92
CA LEU A 255 14.94 7.07 -7.94
C LEU A 255 14.78 7.63 -6.53
N LEU A 256 14.00 6.97 -5.67
CA LEU A 256 13.85 7.35 -4.27
C LEU A 256 15.19 7.30 -3.52
N PHE A 257 15.96 6.23 -3.70
CA PHE A 257 17.28 6.07 -3.09
C PHE A 257 18.26 7.18 -3.51
N VAL A 258 18.34 7.46 -4.81
CA VAL A 258 19.21 8.53 -5.35
C VAL A 258 18.78 9.90 -4.86
N THR A 259 17.48 10.19 -4.85
CA THR A 259 16.98 11.49 -4.36
C THR A 259 17.28 11.72 -2.88
N GLN A 260 17.19 10.69 -2.03
CA GLN A 260 17.60 10.78 -0.63
C GLN A 260 19.10 11.06 -0.48
N ILE A 261 19.96 10.35 -1.22
CA ILE A 261 21.41 10.58 -1.19
C ILE A 261 21.74 12.02 -1.62
N VAL A 262 21.12 12.52 -2.70
CA VAL A 262 21.29 13.90 -3.16
C VAL A 262 20.86 14.89 -2.07
N ALA A 263 19.70 14.66 -1.43
CA ALA A 263 19.21 15.52 -0.35
C ALA A 263 20.18 15.57 0.85
N ILE A 264 20.75 14.42 1.25
CA ILE A 264 21.73 14.32 2.33
C ILE A 264 23.02 15.08 1.96
N ILE A 265 23.55 14.86 0.76
CA ILE A 265 24.77 15.53 0.28
C ILE A 265 24.57 17.05 0.27
N LEU A 266 23.46 17.53 -0.31
CA LEU A 266 23.16 18.96 -0.39
C LEU A 266 23.00 19.56 1.01
N SER A 267 22.31 18.87 1.93
CA SER A 267 22.15 19.29 3.32
C SER A 267 23.50 19.41 4.05
N CYS A 268 24.38 18.42 3.87
CA CYS A 268 25.71 18.43 4.48
C CYS A 268 26.62 19.53 3.89
N GLN A 269 26.57 19.73 2.58
CA GLN A 269 27.32 20.81 1.91
C GLN A 269 26.87 22.19 2.41
N LEU A 270 25.56 22.41 2.48
CA LEU A 270 24.99 23.67 2.94
C LEU A 270 25.26 23.88 4.45
N PHE A 271 25.23 22.84 5.28
CA PHE A 271 25.65 22.92 6.68
C PHE A 271 27.11 23.37 6.83
N LYS A 272 28.04 22.74 6.08
CA LYS A 272 29.47 23.11 6.08
C LYS A 272 29.68 24.56 5.63
N ASN A 273 28.99 24.98 4.58
CA ASN A 273 29.10 26.33 4.04
C ASN A 273 28.59 27.36 5.04
N LEU A 274 27.41 27.13 5.63
CA LEU A 274 26.87 28.02 6.65
C LEU A 274 27.82 28.12 7.84
N LYS A 275 28.43 27.01 8.32
CA LYS A 275 29.43 27.03 9.41
C LYS A 275 30.65 27.89 9.07
N SER A 276 31.14 27.81 7.83
CA SER A 276 32.31 28.58 7.38
C SER A 276 32.05 30.10 7.29
N SER A 277 30.79 30.51 7.08
CA SER A 277 30.42 31.92 6.92
C SER A 277 30.24 32.68 8.24
N GLY A 278 30.40 32.05 9.41
CA GLY A 278 30.28 32.73 10.71
C GLY A 278 28.88 33.31 11.01
N PHE A 279 27.85 32.90 10.26
CA PHE A 279 26.49 33.41 10.43
C PHE A 279 25.97 33.10 11.84
N LYS A 280 25.67 34.14 12.63
CA LYS A 280 24.95 34.03 13.90
C LYS A 280 23.46 33.88 13.57
N PRO A 281 22.76 32.85 14.09
CA PRO A 281 21.31 32.80 13.95
C PRO A 281 20.71 34.03 14.62
N VAL A 282 19.79 34.70 13.93
CA VAL A 282 18.89 35.70 14.51
C VAL A 282 17.76 34.96 15.22
#